data_AF-A0A6M1NFB6-F1
#
_entry.id   AF-A0A6M1NFB6-F1
#
_cell.length_a   1.000
_cell.length_b   1.000
_cell.length_c   1.000
_cell.angle_alpha   90.00
_cell.angle_beta   90.00
_cell.angle_gamma   90.00
#
_symmetry.space_group_name_H-M   'P 1'
#
loop_
_entity.id
_entity.type
_entity.pdbx_description
1 polymer ?
#
loop_
_entity_poly.entity_id
_entity_poly.type
_entity_poly.pdbx_seq_one_letter_code
_entity_poly.pdbx_strand_id
1 'polypeptide(L)'
;MIPEFNGVLEIDYFGDVKHIPYRMHYLGGTPHIVITDKYGKSSEFIRYYGGKWKRRYGGEMPKWRPDFMELLSRAFELENDKNMPSHMKRDNR
;
A
#
# COMPACT_ATOMS: atom_id res chain seq x y z
N MET A 1 -20.14 -5.17 -4.21
CA MET A 1 -19.22 -5.32 -3.06
C MET A 1 -17.81 -5.14 -3.60
N ILE A 2 -17.01 -4.23 -3.03
CA ILE A 2 -15.61 -4.05 -3.43
C ILE A 2 -14.78 -5.12 -2.68
N PRO A 3 -14.00 -5.98 -3.36
CA PRO A 3 -13.12 -6.92 -2.68
C PRO A 3 -12.11 -6.16 -1.81
N GLU A 4 -12.04 -6.52 -0.54
CA GLU A 4 -11.09 -5.98 0.42
C GLU A 4 -10.19 -7.12 0.94
N PHE A 5 -8.89 -6.83 1.04
CA PHE A 5 -7.88 -7.72 1.57
C PHE A 5 -7.25 -7.05 2.80
N ASN A 6 -7.07 -7.81 3.87
CA ASN A 6 -6.43 -7.34 5.08
C ASN A 6 -5.10 -8.08 5.24
N GLY A 7 -4.05 -7.39 5.66
CA GLY A 7 -2.74 -8.00 5.84
C GLY A 7 -1.84 -7.18 6.77
N VAL A 8 -0.61 -7.67 6.92
CA VAL A 8 0.44 -7.00 7.70
C VAL A 8 1.69 -6.95 6.83
N LEU A 9 2.23 -5.76 6.62
CA LEU A 9 3.55 -5.59 6.00
C LEU A 9 4.62 -5.78 7.07
N GLU A 10 5.60 -6.61 6.78
CA GLU A 10 6.82 -6.74 7.57
C GLU A 10 7.95 -5.98 6.86
N ILE A 11 8.44 -4.90 7.48
CA ILE A 11 9.49 -4.05 6.91
C ILE A 11 10.64 -4.01 7.91
N ASP A 12 11.78 -4.58 7.52
CA ASP A 12 13.05 -4.32 8.21
C ASP A 12 13.48 -2.88 7.90
N TYR A 13 13.61 -2.07 8.95
CA TYR A 13 14.06 -0.70 8.85
C TYR A 13 15.08 -0.38 9.95
N PHE A 14 16.34 -0.19 9.56
CA PHE A 14 17.48 0.02 10.47
C PHE A 14 17.65 -1.10 11.52
N GLY A 15 17.35 -2.35 11.15
CA GLY A 15 17.49 -3.51 12.06
C GLY A 15 16.29 -3.71 12.99
N ASP A 16 15.27 -2.85 12.89
CA ASP A 16 13.98 -3.06 13.53
C ASP A 16 12.95 -3.59 12.52
N VAL A 17 12.36 -4.75 12.81
CA VAL A 17 11.21 -5.24 12.02
C VAL A 17 9.95 -4.49 12.46
N LYS A 18 9.38 -3.72 11.53
CA LYS A 18 8.09 -3.03 11.71
C LYS A 18 6.98 -3.86 11.10
N HIS A 19 5.91 -4.05 11.87
CA HIS A 19 4.69 -4.73 11.44
C HIS A 19 3.61 -3.67 11.22
N ILE A 20 3.15 -3.53 9.98
CA ILE A 20 2.24 -2.45 9.57
C ILE A 20 0.95 -3.09 9.06
N PRO A 21 -0.14 -3.09 9.84
CA PRO A 21 -1.42 -3.58 9.37
C PRO A 21 -1.93 -2.69 8.24
N TYR A 22 -2.46 -3.31 7.20
CA TYR A 22 -3.00 -2.62 6.03
C TYR A 22 -4.31 -3.24 5.57
N ARG A 23 -5.08 -2.43 4.83
CA ARG A 23 -6.26 -2.85 4.06
C ARG A 23 -6.06 -2.47 2.61
N MET A 24 -6.24 -3.42 1.71
CA MET A 24 -6.13 -3.21 0.28
C MET A 24 -7.47 -3.43 -0.41
N HIS A 25 -7.81 -2.57 -1.35
CA HIS A 25 -8.99 -2.73 -2.20
C HIS A 25 -8.73 -2.16 -3.60
N TYR A 26 -9.57 -2.54 -4.56
CA TYR A 26 -9.48 -2.05 -5.94
C TYR A 26 -10.71 -1.20 -6.28
N LEU A 27 -10.49 0.08 -6.60
CA LEU A 27 -11.53 1.00 -7.02
C LEU A 27 -11.35 1.33 -8.50
N GLY A 28 -12.28 0.89 -9.35
CA GLY A 28 -12.19 1.12 -10.81
C GLY A 28 -10.91 0.56 -11.44
N GLY A 29 -10.39 -0.56 -10.92
CA GLY A 29 -9.12 -1.15 -11.36
C GLY A 29 -7.86 -0.48 -10.80
N THR A 30 -8.01 0.58 -10.01
CA THR A 30 -6.89 1.22 -9.31
C THR A 30 -6.70 0.55 -7.95
N PRO A 31 -5.48 0.16 -7.56
CA PRO A 31 -5.22 -0.39 -6.24
C PRO A 31 -5.09 0.73 -5.20
N HIS A 32 -5.72 0.50 -4.05
CA HIS A 32 -5.74 1.38 -2.89
C HIS A 32 -5.25 0.60 -1.68
N ILE A 33 -4.31 1.16 -0.93
CA ILE A 33 -3.81 0.59 0.32
C ILE A 33 -4.01 1.61 1.44
N VAL A 34 -4.66 1.18 2.51
CA VAL A 34 -4.93 1.98 3.70
C VAL A 34 -4.11 1.42 4.85
N ILE A 35 -3.29 2.26 5.46
CA ILE A 35 -2.56 1.94 6.69
C ILE A 35 -3.19 2.73 7.83
N THR A 36 -3.46 2.07 8.95
CA THR A 36 -3.94 2.72 10.17
C THR A 36 -2.84 2.68 11.22
N ASP A 37 -2.46 3.84 11.75
CA ASP A 37 -1.45 3.92 12.80
C ASP A 37 -2.02 3.52 14.17
N LYS A 38 -1.14 3.41 15.18
CA LYS A 38 -1.50 3.07 16.56
C LYS A 38 -2.45 4.06 17.24
N TYR A 39 -2.65 5.25 16.66
CA TYR A 39 -3.57 6.28 17.14
C TYR A 39 -4.90 6.27 16.36
N GLY A 40 -5.12 5.28 15.48
CA GLY A 40 -6.32 5.16 14.66
C GLY A 40 -6.34 6.08 13.43
N LYS A 41 -5.25 6.81 13.13
CA LYS A 41 -5.19 7.66 11.94
C LYS A 41 -4.90 6.82 10.71
N SER A 42 -5.75 6.94 9.70
CA SER A 42 -5.61 6.20 8.45
C SER A 42 -4.98 7.05 7.36
N SER A 43 -4.00 6.48 6.65
CA SER A 43 -3.39 7.05 5.45
C SER A 43 -3.70 6.14 4.26
N GLU A 44 -4.30 6.69 3.22
CA GLU A 44 -4.62 5.97 1.98
C GLU A 44 -3.58 6.27 0.91
N PHE A 45 -3.06 5.22 0.27
CA PHE A 45 -2.12 5.25 -0.83
C PHE A 45 -2.77 4.65 -2.07
N ILE A 46 -2.57 5.30 -3.21
CA ILE A 46 -3.10 4.87 -4.50
C ILE A 46 -2.01 4.85 -5.55
N ARG A 47 -2.07 3.89 -6.46
CA ARG A 47 -1.12 3.78 -7.57
C ARG A 47 -1.66 4.53 -8.78
N TYR A 48 -1.07 5.69 -9.09
CA TYR A 48 -1.45 6.44 -10.28
C TYR A 48 -0.79 5.87 -11.55
N TYR A 49 -1.37 6.18 -12.72
CA TYR A 49 -0.74 5.95 -14.02
C TYR A 49 0.70 6.52 -14.01
N GLY A 50 1.67 5.65 -14.30
CA GLY A 50 3.11 5.92 -14.12
C GLY A 50 3.78 5.09 -13.01
N GLY A 51 3.03 4.20 -12.35
CA GLY A 51 3.58 3.15 -11.47
C GLY A 51 4.05 3.64 -10.10
N LYS A 52 3.71 4.86 -9.71
CA LYS A 52 4.11 5.42 -8.40
C LYS A 52 2.93 5.43 -7.44
N TRP A 53 3.16 4.88 -6.25
CA TRP A 53 2.25 5.05 -5.12
C TRP A 53 2.29 6.50 -4.64
N LYS A 54 1.12 7.09 -4.45
CA LYS A 54 0.95 8.42 -3.89
C LYS A 54 -0.15 8.39 -2.85
N ARG A 55 -0.04 9.24 -1.83
CA ARG A 55 -1.06 9.37 -0.80
C ARG A 55 -2.29 10.12 -1.34
N ARG A 56 -3.50 9.61 -1.08
CA ARG A 56 -4.79 10.20 -1.48
C ARG A 56 -5.47 10.95 -0.34
N TYR A 57 -5.59 10.35 0.85
CA TYR A 57 -6.28 10.91 2.02
C TYR A 57 -5.56 10.57 3.34
N GLY A 58 -5.77 11.41 4.37
CA GLY A 58 -5.32 11.16 5.76
C GLY A 58 -4.30 12.17 6.29
N GLY A 59 -4.80 13.22 6.96
CA GLY A 59 -4.07 14.10 7.91
C GLY A 59 -2.67 14.62 7.53
N GLU A 60 -1.98 15.23 8.49
CA GLU A 60 -0.54 15.45 8.38
C GLU A 60 0.14 14.09 8.18
N MET A 61 0.98 13.96 7.16
CA MET A 61 1.72 12.72 6.94
C MET A 61 2.54 12.50 8.21
N PRO A 62 2.57 11.28 8.79
CA PRO A 62 3.69 10.95 9.65
C PRO A 62 4.94 11.38 8.87
N LYS A 63 5.87 12.10 9.51
CA LYS A 63 7.13 12.53 8.87
C LYS A 63 8.03 11.32 8.66
N TRP A 64 7.55 10.37 7.86
CA TRP A 64 8.26 9.18 7.45
C TRP A 64 9.39 9.61 6.55
N ARG A 65 10.57 9.06 6.83
CA ARG A 65 11.76 9.37 6.08
C ARG A 65 11.59 8.91 4.62
N PRO A 66 12.18 9.62 3.64
CA PRO A 66 12.04 9.26 2.23
C PRO A 66 12.48 7.83 1.90
N ASP A 67 13.50 7.31 2.59
CA ASP A 67 13.97 5.93 2.44
C ASP A 67 12.93 4.90 2.90
N PHE A 68 12.27 5.16 4.03
CA PHE A 68 11.16 4.34 4.51
C PHE A 68 9.98 4.35 3.54
N MET A 69 9.68 5.51 2.95
CA MET A 69 8.64 5.63 1.93
C MET A 69 8.95 4.81 0.68
N GLU A 70 10.22 4.71 0.30
CA GLU A 70 10.64 3.87 -0.82
C GLU A 70 10.44 2.37 -0.51
N LEU A 71 10.85 1.92 0.67
CA LEU A 71 10.61 0.54 1.12
C LEU A 71 9.12 0.22 1.16
N LEU A 72 8.32 1.14 1.70
CA LEU A 72 6.87 1.00 1.78
C LEU A 72 6.24 0.91 0.39
N SER A 73 6.68 1.75 -0.55
CA SER A 73 6.22 1.70 -1.94
C SER A 73 6.56 0.37 -2.61
N ARG A 74 7.73 -0.22 -2.33
CA ARG A 74 8.09 -1.55 -2.86
C ARG A 74 7.22 -2.64 -2.25
N ALA A 75 6.96 -2.59 -0.95
CA ALA A 75 6.07 -3.52 -0.27
C ALA A 75 4.64 -3.47 -0.84
N PHE A 76 4.16 -2.27 -1.17
CA PHE A 76 2.85 -2.08 -1.82
C PHE A 76 2.78 -2.69 -3.22
N GLU A 77 3.85 -2.59 -4.01
CA GLU A 77 3.92 -3.25 -5.33
C GLU A 77 3.82 -4.78 -5.20
N LEU A 78 4.56 -5.37 -4.25
CA LEU A 78 4.53 -6.81 -4.00
C LEU A 78 3.13 -7.29 -3.56
N GLU A 79 2.50 -6.57 -2.63
CA GLU A 79 1.13 -6.89 -2.21
C GLU A 79 0.13 -6.71 -3.34
N ASN A 80 0.31 -5.70 -4.19
CA ASN A 80 -0.51 -5.54 -5.37
C ASN A 80 -0.35 -6.73 -6.34
N ASP A 81 0.86 -7.15 -6.66
CA ASP A 81 1.08 -8.25 -7.62
C ASP A 81 0.54 -9.59 -7.10
N LYS A 82 0.61 -9.80 -5.78
CA LYS A 82 0.04 -10.96 -5.09
C LYS A 82 -1.49 -10.97 -5.14
N ASN A 83 -2.13 -9.84 -4.85
CA ASN A 83 -3.58 -9.74 -4.67
C ASN A 83 -4.31 -9.21 -5.90
N MET A 84 -3.59 -8.84 -6.97
CA MET A 84 -4.18 -8.34 -8.21
C MET A 84 -5.13 -9.38 -8.79
N PRO A 85 -6.41 -9.03 -9.02
CA PRO A 85 -7.36 -9.93 -9.64
C PRO A 85 -6.83 -10.43 -10.98
N SER A 86 -7.04 -11.71 -11.29
CA SER A 86 -6.53 -12.35 -12.51
C SER A 86 -6.95 -11.61 -13.79
N HIS A 87 -8.16 -11.05 -13.83
CA HIS A 87 -8.66 -10.25 -14.96
C HIS A 87 -8.00 -8.85 -15.07
N MET A 88 -7.22 -8.42 -14.08
CA MET A 88 -6.44 -7.18 -14.08
C MET A 88 -4.94 -7.42 -14.32
N LYS A 89 -4.46 -8.67 -14.17
CA LYS A 89 -3.10 -9.06 -14.56
C LYS A 89 -3.04 -8.92 -16.08
N ARG A 90 -2.40 -7.86 -16.58
CA ARG A 90 -2.10 -7.77 -18.01
C ARG A 90 -1.23 -8.97 -18.36
N ASP A 91 -1.70 -9.79 -19.30
CA ASP A 91 -0.87 -10.75 -20.02
C ASP A 91 0.28 -9.96 -20.67
N ASN A 92 1.41 -9.87 -19.98
CA ASN A 92 2.65 -9.46 -20.61
C ASN A 92 3.17 -10.68 -21.38
N ARG A 93 2.59 -10.92 -22.56
CA ARG A 93 3.19 -11.73 -23.62
C ARG A 93 4.06 -10.87 -24.52
#